data_AF-A0A0B3S536-F1
#
_entry.id   AF-A0A0B3S536-F1
#
_cell.length_a   1.000
_cell.length_b   1.000
_cell.length_c   1.000
_cell.angle_alpha   90.00
_cell.angle_beta   90.00
_cell.angle_gamma   90.00
#
_symmetry.space_group_name_H-M   'P 1'
#
loop_
_entity.id
_entity.type
_entity.pdbx_description
1 polymer ?
#
loop_
_entity_poly.entity_id
_entity_poly.type
_entity_poly.pdbx_seq_one_letter_code
_entity_poly.pdbx_strand_id
1 'polypeptide(L)'
;MLLDPDFGVHASRPDGAQALYRAVLARAVLDLFGKAIPASEGDDAQLARREALYFLTRERGAWAESRSRLCGACGIDPDALRANILRIIEGGEIVGADARNAFGGIEKARALWRADQSAPAQTAAQRTKQAAKRQAPPRRVKPSYSAARSAVLPLLSEPRQFKELIIATRGEYGDGMIRKVLANAMQKGEVVRDDAQHTYVLADAA
;
A
#
# COMPACT_ATOMS: atom_id res chain seq x y z
N MET A 1 -48.14 -13.44 2.31
CA MET A 1 -47.20 -12.68 3.15
C MET A 1 -46.74 -13.60 4.26
N LEU A 2 -45.52 -14.12 4.19
CA LEU A 2 -44.93 -14.90 5.28
C LEU A 2 -44.44 -13.89 6.32
N LEU A 3 -45.11 -13.83 7.46
CA LEU A 3 -44.66 -13.07 8.62
C LEU A 3 -43.42 -13.77 9.18
N ASP A 4 -42.36 -13.00 9.38
CA ASP A 4 -41.13 -13.42 10.07
C ASP A 4 -41.51 -13.96 11.46
N PRO A 5 -41.24 -15.24 11.78
CA PRO A 5 -41.60 -15.83 13.06
C PRO A 5 -40.81 -15.23 14.24
N ASP A 6 -39.73 -14.47 13.98
CA ASP A 6 -38.79 -13.99 14.99
C ASP A 6 -38.84 -12.46 15.19
N PHE A 7 -40.02 -11.83 15.04
CA PHE A 7 -40.21 -10.42 15.39
C PHE A 7 -39.85 -10.16 16.87
N GLY A 8 -38.64 -9.64 17.10
CA GLY A 8 -38.20 -9.09 18.40
C GLY A 8 -37.37 -10.01 19.30
N VAL A 9 -37.04 -11.23 18.88
CA VAL A 9 -36.19 -12.14 19.67
C VAL A 9 -34.76 -12.13 19.13
N HIS A 10 -33.88 -11.35 19.77
CA HIS A 10 -32.46 -11.21 19.37
C HIS A 10 -31.61 -12.47 19.60
N ALA A 11 -32.17 -13.54 20.16
CA ALA A 11 -31.44 -14.77 20.51
C ALA A 11 -31.13 -15.69 19.31
N SER A 12 -31.86 -15.57 18.20
CA SER A 12 -31.68 -16.41 17.01
C SER A 12 -30.59 -15.90 16.04
N ARG A 13 -30.12 -14.66 16.23
CA ARG A 13 -29.09 -14.07 15.36
C ARG A 13 -27.71 -14.47 15.86
N PRO A 14 -26.77 -14.87 14.97
CA PRO A 14 -25.37 -14.95 15.38
C PRO A 14 -24.99 -13.60 15.98
N ASP A 15 -24.32 -13.63 17.13
CA ASP A 15 -23.78 -12.42 17.76
C ASP A 15 -23.12 -11.55 16.67
N GLY A 16 -23.38 -10.24 16.68
CA GLY A 16 -22.94 -9.33 15.62
C GLY A 16 -21.45 -9.45 15.32
N ALA A 17 -20.65 -9.77 16.34
CA ALA A 17 -19.24 -10.10 16.19
C ALA A 17 -19.00 -11.36 15.35
N GLN A 18 -19.74 -12.45 15.58
CA GLN A 18 -19.66 -13.67 14.77
C GLN A 18 -20.07 -13.44 13.32
N ALA A 19 -21.12 -12.64 13.09
CA ALA A 19 -21.54 -12.26 11.74
C ALA A 19 -20.43 -11.48 11.01
N LEU A 20 -19.77 -10.55 11.69
CA LEU A 20 -18.63 -9.82 11.15
C LEU A 20 -17.45 -10.75 10.84
N TYR A 21 -17.10 -11.66 11.75
CA TYR A 21 -15.99 -12.61 11.52
C TYR A 21 -16.27 -13.54 10.34
N ARG A 22 -17.50 -14.04 10.21
CA ARG A 22 -17.94 -14.81 9.03
C ARG A 22 -17.83 -13.99 7.75
N ALA A 23 -18.21 -12.70 7.79
CA ALA A 23 -18.08 -11.80 6.65
C ALA A 23 -16.62 -11.60 6.23
N VAL A 24 -15.69 -11.46 7.19
CA VAL A 24 -14.25 -11.36 6.90
C VAL A 24 -13.73 -12.64 6.25
N LEU A 25 -14.09 -13.81 6.77
CA LEU A 25 -13.71 -15.11 6.18
C LEU A 25 -14.27 -15.28 4.77
N ALA A 26 -15.56 -14.99 4.58
CA ALA A 26 -16.22 -15.06 3.28
C ALA A 26 -15.59 -14.09 2.28
N ARG A 27 -15.26 -12.87 2.73
CA ARG A 27 -14.61 -11.86 1.90
C ARG A 27 -13.22 -12.31 1.47
N ALA A 28 -12.41 -12.89 2.36
CA ALA A 28 -11.11 -13.43 1.98
C ALA A 28 -11.23 -14.54 0.91
N VAL A 29 -12.23 -15.42 1.02
CA VAL A 29 -12.49 -16.45 0.00
C VAL A 29 -12.89 -15.82 -1.34
N LEU A 30 -13.73 -14.77 -1.32
CA LEU A 30 -14.10 -14.02 -2.52
C LEU A 30 -12.95 -13.20 -3.11
N ASP A 31 -12.07 -12.61 -2.30
CA ASP A 31 -10.91 -11.88 -2.82
C ASP A 31 -9.90 -12.86 -3.47
N LEU A 32 -9.80 -14.08 -2.94
CA LEU A 32 -8.96 -15.13 -3.51
C LEU A 32 -9.53 -15.67 -4.82
N PHE A 33 -10.76 -16.18 -4.81
CA PHE A 33 -11.35 -16.93 -5.91
C PHE A 33 -12.38 -16.17 -6.74
N GLY A 34 -12.83 -15.01 -6.26
CA GLY A 34 -13.87 -14.23 -6.92
C GLY A 34 -13.46 -13.70 -8.28
N LYS A 35 -14.46 -13.48 -9.13
CA LYS A 35 -14.27 -12.81 -10.41
C LYS A 35 -13.85 -11.36 -10.15
N ALA A 36 -12.78 -10.91 -10.79
CA ALA A 36 -12.43 -9.50 -10.77
C ALA A 36 -13.55 -8.72 -11.48
N ILE A 37 -14.13 -7.73 -10.81
CA ILE A 37 -15.01 -6.76 -11.45
C ILE A 37 -14.11 -5.86 -12.32
N PRO A 38 -14.49 -5.46 -13.54
CA PRO A 38 -13.63 -4.66 -14.42
C PRO A 38 -13.04 -3.38 -13.78
N ALA A 39 -13.73 -2.78 -12.81
CA ALA A 39 -13.26 -1.64 -12.03
C ALA A 39 -12.19 -1.98 -10.96
N SER A 40 -11.85 -3.27 -10.81
CA SER A 40 -11.00 -3.85 -9.76
C SER A 40 -9.92 -4.75 -10.39
N GLU A 41 -9.48 -4.48 -11.62
CA GLU A 41 -8.33 -5.20 -12.21
C GLU A 41 -6.98 -4.54 -11.94
N GLY A 42 -6.94 -3.54 -11.05
CA GLY A 42 -5.72 -2.82 -10.66
C GLY A 42 -4.88 -3.53 -9.59
N ASP A 43 -3.77 -2.87 -9.21
CA ASP A 43 -2.79 -3.34 -8.20
C ASP A 43 -3.46 -3.73 -6.87
N ASP A 44 -4.50 -3.01 -6.47
CA ASP A 44 -5.22 -3.25 -5.21
C ASP A 44 -5.92 -4.61 -5.17
N ALA A 45 -6.47 -5.08 -6.29
CA ALA A 45 -7.12 -6.39 -6.33
C ALA A 45 -6.11 -7.54 -6.41
N GLN A 46 -4.97 -7.31 -7.05
CA GLN A 46 -3.86 -8.26 -7.01
C GLN A 46 -3.28 -8.37 -5.60
N LEU A 47 -3.14 -7.22 -4.91
CA LEU A 47 -2.73 -7.16 -3.51
C LEU A 47 -3.73 -7.90 -2.62
N ALA A 48 -5.03 -7.61 -2.74
CA ALA A 48 -6.09 -8.27 -1.98
C ALA A 48 -6.08 -9.79 -2.18
N ARG A 49 -5.94 -10.26 -3.44
CA ARG A 49 -5.82 -11.70 -3.73
C ARG A 49 -4.59 -12.32 -3.08
N ARG A 50 -3.45 -11.62 -3.05
CA ARG A 50 -2.22 -12.11 -2.41
C ARG A 50 -2.34 -12.17 -0.90
N GLU A 51 -2.93 -11.17 -0.28
CA GLU A 51 -3.18 -11.15 1.17
C GLU A 51 -4.20 -12.23 1.56
N ALA A 52 -5.27 -12.39 0.78
CA ALA A 52 -6.25 -13.46 0.96
C ALA A 52 -5.60 -14.86 0.84
N LEU A 53 -4.73 -15.07 -0.16
CA LEU A 53 -3.96 -16.30 -0.28
C LEU A 53 -3.16 -16.57 1.01
N TYR A 54 -2.42 -15.59 1.52
CA TYR A 54 -1.62 -15.76 2.73
C TYR A 54 -2.46 -16.00 3.98
N PHE A 55 -3.54 -15.24 4.16
CA PHE A 55 -4.48 -15.44 5.27
C PHE A 55 -5.06 -16.87 5.27
N LEU A 56 -5.49 -17.36 4.10
CA LEU A 56 -6.16 -18.66 4.00
C LEU A 56 -5.21 -19.87 3.99
N THR A 57 -3.95 -19.72 3.55
CA THR A 57 -3.05 -20.87 3.29
C THR A 57 -1.82 -20.96 4.19
N ARG A 58 -1.36 -19.86 4.81
CA ARG A 58 -0.16 -19.90 5.66
C ARG A 58 -0.40 -20.83 6.86
N GLU A 59 0.57 -21.72 7.08
CA GLU A 59 0.56 -22.65 8.21
C GLU A 59 0.88 -21.94 9.53
N ARG A 60 1.76 -20.92 9.51
CA ARG A 60 2.28 -20.26 10.72
C ARG A 60 2.35 -18.74 10.57
N GLY A 61 2.53 -18.06 11.71
CA GLY A 61 2.68 -16.61 11.83
C GLY A 61 1.36 -15.86 11.95
N ALA A 62 1.42 -14.53 11.98
CA ALA A 62 0.28 -13.65 12.28
C ALA A 62 -0.98 -13.91 11.42
N TRP A 63 -0.79 -14.31 10.15
CA TRP A 63 -1.91 -14.68 9.28
C TRP A 63 -2.62 -15.97 9.73
N ALA A 64 -1.87 -16.99 10.12
CA ALA A 64 -2.42 -18.24 10.63
C ALA A 64 -3.10 -18.05 12.00
N GLU A 65 -2.48 -17.26 12.88
CA GLU A 65 -3.04 -16.89 14.19
C GLU A 65 -4.35 -16.11 14.05
N SER A 66 -4.39 -15.11 13.16
CA SER A 66 -5.59 -14.33 12.87
C SER A 66 -6.71 -15.22 12.31
N ARG A 67 -6.39 -16.10 11.35
CA ARG A 67 -7.36 -17.07 10.80
C ARG A 67 -7.92 -17.97 11.90
N SER A 68 -7.05 -18.53 12.75
CA SER A 68 -7.44 -19.40 13.86
C SER A 68 -8.41 -18.70 14.81
N ARG A 69 -8.10 -17.44 15.20
CA ARG A 69 -8.98 -16.63 16.06
C ARG A 69 -10.36 -16.40 15.45
N LEU A 70 -10.39 -16.00 14.17
CA LEU A 70 -11.65 -15.72 13.47
C LEU A 70 -12.49 -16.98 13.25
N CYS A 71 -11.86 -18.10 12.89
CA CYS A 71 -12.53 -19.38 12.71
C CYS A 71 -13.09 -19.91 14.04
N GLY A 72 -12.28 -19.86 15.11
CA GLY A 72 -12.69 -20.28 16.46
C GLY A 72 -13.88 -19.49 16.99
N ALA A 73 -13.92 -18.17 16.75
CA ALA A 73 -15.06 -17.34 17.12
C ALA A 73 -16.35 -17.67 16.35
N CYS A 74 -16.24 -18.36 15.20
CA CYS A 74 -17.37 -18.73 14.35
C CYS A 74 -17.77 -20.21 14.46
N GLY A 75 -17.05 -21.01 15.25
CA GLY A 75 -17.21 -22.47 15.29
C GLY A 75 -16.72 -23.19 14.02
N ILE A 76 -15.81 -22.57 13.27
CA ILE A 76 -15.20 -23.14 12.06
C ILE A 76 -13.83 -23.72 12.45
N ASP A 77 -13.53 -24.93 11.98
CA ASP A 77 -12.18 -25.49 12.11
C ASP A 77 -11.23 -24.79 11.13
N PRO A 78 -10.20 -24.06 11.63
CA PRO A 78 -9.26 -23.34 10.78
C PRO A 78 -8.40 -24.25 9.90
N ASP A 79 -8.13 -25.48 10.32
CA ASP A 79 -7.33 -26.45 9.56
C ASP A 79 -8.16 -27.12 8.48
N ALA A 80 -9.42 -27.47 8.79
CA ALA A 80 -10.36 -27.96 7.77
C ALA A 80 -10.62 -26.90 6.68
N LEU A 81 -10.80 -25.63 7.07
CA LEU A 81 -10.91 -24.52 6.13
C LEU A 81 -9.67 -24.43 5.23
N ARG A 82 -8.48 -24.39 5.84
CA ARG A 82 -7.21 -24.32 5.11
C ARG A 82 -7.04 -25.50 4.16
N ALA A 83 -7.29 -26.72 4.62
CA ALA A 83 -7.17 -27.94 3.82
C ALA A 83 -8.09 -27.89 2.60
N ASN A 84 -9.33 -27.42 2.76
CA ASN A 84 -10.25 -27.28 1.64
C ASN A 84 -9.78 -26.21 0.62
N ILE A 85 -9.27 -25.07 1.10
CA ILE A 85 -8.71 -24.03 0.22
C ILE A 85 -7.51 -24.57 -0.57
N LEU A 86 -6.58 -25.27 0.09
CA LEU A 86 -5.42 -25.89 -0.56
C LEU A 86 -5.84 -26.91 -1.61
N ARG A 87 -6.78 -27.81 -1.27
CA ARG A 87 -7.35 -28.78 -2.22
C ARG A 87 -7.85 -28.12 -3.50
N ILE A 88 -8.54 -26.98 -3.41
CA ILE A 88 -9.04 -26.24 -4.58
C ILE A 88 -7.90 -25.65 -5.41
N ILE A 89 -6.90 -25.06 -4.74
CA ILE A 89 -5.72 -24.46 -5.39
C ILE A 89 -4.86 -25.54 -6.07
N GLU A 90 -4.79 -26.74 -5.51
CA GLU A 90 -4.01 -27.86 -6.03
C GLU A 90 -4.67 -28.60 -7.20
N GLY A 91 -5.91 -28.22 -7.57
CA GLY A 91 -6.60 -28.77 -8.74
C GLY A 91 -7.99 -29.31 -8.44
N GLY A 92 -8.37 -29.42 -7.17
CA GLY A 92 -9.69 -29.87 -6.77
C GLY A 92 -10.81 -28.90 -7.17
N GLU A 93 -12.02 -29.45 -7.31
CA GLU A 93 -13.21 -28.67 -7.64
C GLU A 93 -13.82 -28.00 -6.40
N ILE A 94 -14.48 -26.86 -6.61
CA ILE A 94 -15.35 -26.24 -5.61
C ILE A 94 -16.69 -26.98 -5.66
N VAL A 95 -17.10 -27.55 -4.52
CA VAL A 95 -18.36 -28.29 -4.41
C VAL A 95 -19.49 -27.29 -4.07
N GLY A 96 -20.54 -27.23 -4.90
CA GLY A 96 -21.73 -26.41 -4.69
C GLY A 96 -22.26 -25.71 -5.96
N ALA A 97 -23.59 -25.57 -6.09
CA ALA A 97 -24.26 -25.10 -7.30
C ALA A 97 -24.00 -23.61 -7.65
N ASP A 98 -23.79 -22.74 -6.65
CA ASP A 98 -23.54 -21.30 -6.84
C ASP A 98 -22.07 -20.95 -7.14
N ALA A 99 -21.17 -21.93 -7.09
CA ALA A 99 -19.73 -21.70 -7.19
C ALA A 99 -19.30 -21.18 -8.57
N ARG A 100 -19.99 -21.57 -9.65
CA ARG A 100 -19.54 -21.30 -11.03
C ARG A 100 -19.66 -19.84 -11.44
N ASN A 101 -20.62 -19.10 -10.89
CA ASN A 101 -20.82 -17.67 -11.20
C ASN A 101 -20.01 -16.74 -10.28
N ALA A 102 -19.78 -17.15 -9.03
CA ALA A 102 -19.02 -16.35 -8.07
C ALA A 102 -17.49 -16.51 -8.22
N PHE A 103 -17.00 -17.70 -8.58
CA PHE A 103 -15.57 -18.05 -8.50
C PHE A 103 -14.86 -18.12 -9.87
N GLY A 104 -14.76 -16.98 -10.55
CA GLY A 104 -14.02 -16.85 -11.83
C GLY A 104 -12.50 -16.63 -11.69
N GLY A 105 -11.97 -16.51 -10.47
CA GLY A 105 -10.58 -16.18 -10.16
C GLY A 105 -9.68 -17.37 -9.81
N ILE A 106 -10.17 -18.61 -9.91
CA ILE A 106 -9.47 -19.82 -9.47
C ILE A 106 -8.10 -19.95 -10.14
N GLU A 107 -8.02 -19.85 -11.47
CA GLU A 107 -6.74 -19.98 -12.18
C GLU A 107 -5.72 -18.90 -11.78
N LYS A 108 -6.18 -17.68 -11.48
CA LYS A 108 -5.31 -16.61 -10.96
C LYS A 108 -4.77 -16.97 -9.56
N ALA A 109 -5.62 -17.54 -8.69
CA ALA A 109 -5.18 -18.03 -7.37
C ALA A 109 -4.17 -19.18 -7.49
N ARG A 110 -4.40 -20.12 -8.41
CA ARG A 110 -3.46 -21.23 -8.70
C ARG A 110 -2.12 -20.73 -9.21
N ALA A 111 -2.12 -19.79 -10.16
CA ALA A 111 -0.89 -19.18 -10.67
C ALA A 111 -0.10 -18.48 -9.55
N LEU A 112 -0.80 -17.75 -8.67
CA LEU A 112 -0.17 -17.06 -7.54
C LEU A 112 0.43 -18.05 -6.53
N TRP A 113 -0.26 -19.15 -6.24
CA TRP A 113 0.26 -20.22 -5.38
C TRP A 113 1.52 -20.85 -5.95
N ARG A 114 1.53 -21.21 -7.24
CA ARG A 114 2.73 -21.76 -7.91
C ARG A 114 3.90 -20.79 -7.84
N ALA A 115 3.64 -19.49 -8.01
CA ALA A 115 4.66 -18.46 -7.87
C ALA A 115 5.22 -18.37 -6.43
N ASP A 116 4.38 -18.44 -5.39
CA ASP A 116 4.84 -18.44 -3.99
C ASP A 116 5.66 -19.69 -3.64
N GLN A 117 5.24 -20.87 -4.14
CA GLN A 117 5.97 -22.14 -3.95
C GLN A 117 7.32 -22.16 -4.67
N SER A 118 7.43 -21.44 -5.78
CA SER A 118 8.67 -21.32 -6.57
C SER A 118 9.57 -20.18 -6.08
N ALA A 119 9.10 -19.36 -5.14
CA ALA A 119 9.82 -18.21 -4.61
C ALA A 119 10.77 -18.44 -3.41
N PRO A 120 10.98 -19.63 -2.79
CA PRO A 120 11.79 -19.71 -1.56
C PRO A 120 13.25 -19.24 -1.75
N ALA A 121 13.76 -19.14 -2.98
CA ALA A 121 15.06 -18.54 -3.29
C ALA A 121 15.07 -16.99 -3.44
N GLN A 122 13.93 -16.36 -3.72
CA GLN A 122 13.85 -14.91 -4.01
C GLN A 122 13.19 -14.08 -2.89
N THR A 123 12.36 -14.69 -2.03
CA THR A 123 11.62 -13.94 -0.99
C THR A 123 12.51 -13.42 0.14
N ALA A 124 13.65 -14.08 0.42
CA ALA A 124 14.62 -13.58 1.40
C ALA A 124 15.26 -12.25 0.95
N ALA A 125 15.52 -12.10 -0.36
CA ALA A 125 16.08 -10.88 -0.95
C ALA A 125 15.04 -9.75 -1.09
N GLN A 126 13.76 -10.08 -1.28
CA GLN A 126 12.68 -9.07 -1.32
C GLN A 126 12.21 -8.62 0.06
N ARG A 127 12.21 -9.51 1.08
CA ARG A 127 11.88 -9.13 2.46
C ARG A 127 12.93 -8.20 3.07
N THR A 128 14.21 -8.38 2.77
CA THR A 128 15.26 -7.39 3.14
C THR A 128 15.07 -6.06 2.43
N LYS A 129 14.68 -6.06 1.14
CA LYS A 129 14.39 -4.81 0.40
C LYS A 129 13.11 -4.09 0.86
N GLN A 130 12.08 -4.81 1.29
CA GLN A 130 10.86 -4.20 1.86
C GLN A 130 11.00 -3.81 3.33
N ALA A 131 11.75 -4.55 4.14
CA ALA A 131 12.10 -4.16 5.51
C ALA A 131 13.04 -2.93 5.51
N ALA A 132 13.98 -2.86 4.55
CA ALA A 132 14.79 -1.65 4.33
C ALA A 132 13.97 -0.46 3.82
N LYS A 133 12.84 -0.68 3.15
CA LYS A 133 11.86 0.38 2.81
C LYS A 133 10.90 0.74 3.95
N ARG A 134 10.77 -0.10 4.99
CA ARG A 134 9.91 0.13 6.16
C ARG A 134 10.63 0.74 7.36
N GLN A 135 11.96 0.83 7.32
CA GLN A 135 12.62 1.87 8.08
C GLN A 135 12.21 3.18 7.43
N ALA A 136 11.22 3.86 8.03
CA ALA A 136 10.96 5.25 7.71
C ALA A 136 12.32 5.94 7.75
N PRO A 137 12.79 6.56 6.64
CA PRO A 137 13.99 7.37 6.71
C PRO A 137 13.80 8.30 7.91
N PRO A 138 14.83 8.51 8.76
CA PRO A 138 14.71 9.41 9.89
C PRO A 138 14.00 10.65 9.38
N ARG A 139 12.89 11.06 10.03
CA ARG A 139 12.04 12.19 9.62
C ARG A 139 12.98 13.36 9.33
N ARG A 140 13.40 13.51 8.06
CA ARG A 140 14.13 14.68 7.61
C ARG A 140 13.07 15.74 7.69
N VAL A 141 13.15 16.56 8.73
CA VAL A 141 12.35 17.77 8.86
C VAL A 141 12.44 18.42 7.49
N LYS A 142 11.35 18.39 6.71
CA LYS A 142 11.36 19.00 5.39
C LYS A 142 11.72 20.45 5.66
N PRO A 143 12.86 20.96 5.16
CA PRO A 143 13.23 22.33 5.44
C PRO A 143 12.07 23.22 5.01
N SER A 144 11.63 24.09 5.93
CA SER A 144 10.56 25.02 5.61
C SER A 144 11.03 25.96 4.50
N TYR A 145 10.08 26.49 3.73
CA TYR A 145 10.38 27.50 2.72
C TYR A 145 11.10 28.71 3.33
N SER A 146 10.75 29.10 4.57
CA SER A 146 11.42 30.19 5.29
C SER A 146 12.89 29.88 5.56
N ALA A 147 13.22 28.67 6.00
CA ALA A 147 14.61 28.26 6.24
C ALA A 147 15.42 28.27 4.93
N ALA A 148 14.85 27.69 3.86
CA ALA A 148 15.49 27.71 2.54
C ALA A 148 15.73 29.14 2.03
N ARG A 149 14.75 30.03 2.21
CA ARG A 149 14.86 31.43 1.78
C ARG A 149 15.93 32.19 2.56
N SER A 150 15.97 32.05 3.88
CA SER A 150 16.99 32.68 4.73
C SER A 150 18.41 32.17 4.43
N ALA A 151 18.55 30.94 3.94
CA ALA A 151 19.85 30.39 3.54
C ALA A 151 20.26 30.79 2.12
N VAL A 152 19.31 30.86 1.17
CA VAL A 152 19.62 31.09 -0.26
C VAL A 152 19.78 32.57 -0.59
N LEU A 153 18.92 33.46 -0.09
CA LEU A 153 18.98 34.88 -0.49
C LEU A 153 20.29 35.60 -0.13
N PRO A 154 20.89 35.41 1.06
CA PRO A 154 22.15 36.07 1.39
C PRO A 154 23.30 35.68 0.46
N LEU A 155 23.24 34.49 -0.17
CA LEU A 155 24.27 34.04 -1.12
C LEU A 155 24.22 34.80 -2.44
N LEU A 156 23.10 35.47 -2.74
CA LEU A 156 22.88 36.24 -3.98
C LEU A 156 23.34 37.70 -3.85
N SER A 157 24.07 38.05 -2.79
CA SER A 157 24.77 39.34 -2.70
C SER A 157 25.80 39.52 -3.82
N GLU A 158 26.25 38.41 -4.41
CA GLU A 158 27.09 38.35 -5.60
C GLU A 158 26.38 37.48 -6.65
N PRO A 159 26.63 37.70 -7.96
CA PRO A 159 26.08 36.85 -9.01
C PRO A 159 26.50 35.40 -8.82
N ARG A 160 25.53 34.49 -8.65
CA ARG A 160 25.80 33.05 -8.49
C ARG A 160 24.98 32.20 -9.44
N GLN A 161 25.60 31.12 -9.92
CA GLN A 161 24.89 30.11 -10.68
C GLN A 161 24.08 29.20 -9.75
N PHE A 162 23.01 28.60 -10.29
CA PHE A 162 22.17 27.66 -9.54
C PHE A 162 22.96 26.51 -8.90
N LYS A 163 23.98 25.98 -9.59
CA LYS A 163 24.84 24.90 -9.08
C LYS A 163 25.65 25.35 -7.86
N GLU A 164 26.11 26.59 -7.84
CA GLU A 164 26.88 27.15 -6.73
C GLU A 164 26.02 27.32 -5.48
N LEU A 165 24.73 27.64 -5.65
CA LEU A 165 23.77 27.67 -4.53
C LEU A 165 23.56 26.30 -3.90
N ILE A 166 23.52 25.23 -4.70
CA ILE A 166 23.44 23.85 -4.18
C ILE A 166 24.69 23.50 -3.37
N ILE A 167 25.88 23.84 -3.90
CA ILE A 167 27.16 23.59 -3.22
C ILE A 167 27.25 24.39 -1.92
N ALA A 168 26.92 25.68 -1.96
CA ALA A 168 26.98 26.57 -0.80
C ALA A 168 25.99 26.18 0.30
N THR A 169 24.82 25.62 -0.08
CA THR A 169 23.83 25.08 0.87
C THR A 169 24.11 23.63 1.27
N ARG A 170 25.26 23.05 0.86
CA ARG A 170 25.68 21.68 1.17
C ARG A 170 24.62 20.61 0.84
N GLY A 171 23.77 20.88 -0.14
CA GLY A 171 22.64 20.00 -0.50
C GLY A 171 21.57 19.85 0.60
N GLU A 172 21.52 20.73 1.60
CA GLU A 172 20.49 20.72 2.65
C GLU A 172 19.09 20.97 2.08
N TYR A 173 19.00 21.73 1.00
CA TYR A 173 17.77 22.03 0.28
C TYR A 173 17.81 21.38 -1.09
N GLY A 174 16.78 20.59 -1.42
CA GLY A 174 16.68 19.99 -2.75
C GLY A 174 16.45 21.04 -3.85
N ASP A 175 16.86 20.72 -5.07
CA ASP A 175 16.79 21.59 -6.26
C ASP A 175 15.43 22.28 -6.42
N GLY A 176 14.34 21.54 -6.24
CA GLY A 176 12.99 22.08 -6.36
C GLY A 176 12.68 23.18 -5.34
N MET A 177 13.24 23.10 -4.12
CA MET A 177 13.05 24.11 -3.10
C MET A 177 13.85 25.39 -3.43
N ILE A 178 15.11 25.24 -3.86
CA ILE A 178 15.94 26.39 -4.27
C ILE A 178 15.31 27.08 -5.48
N ARG A 179 14.84 26.32 -6.49
CA ARG A 179 14.11 26.87 -7.65
C ARG A 179 12.84 27.60 -7.23
N LYS A 180 12.10 27.07 -6.26
CA LYS A 180 10.89 27.71 -5.73
C LYS A 180 11.21 29.02 -5.02
N VAL A 181 12.28 29.08 -4.24
CA VAL A 181 12.76 30.33 -3.60
C VAL A 181 13.14 31.36 -4.65
N LEU A 182 13.92 30.99 -5.66
CA LEU A 182 14.34 31.88 -6.74
C LEU A 182 13.14 32.39 -7.55
N ALA A 183 12.23 31.51 -7.96
CA ALA A 183 11.04 31.90 -8.70
C ALA A 183 10.15 32.90 -7.93
N ASN A 184 9.92 32.64 -6.64
CA ASN A 184 9.15 33.56 -5.80
C ASN A 184 9.89 34.89 -5.55
N ALA A 185 11.21 34.88 -5.40
CA ALA A 185 12.00 36.10 -5.21
C ALA A 185 12.04 36.93 -6.50
N MET A 186 12.15 36.30 -7.67
CA MET A 186 12.03 36.96 -8.97
C MET A 186 10.64 37.54 -9.19
N GLN A 187 9.57 36.80 -8.85
CA GLN A 187 8.20 37.30 -8.95
C GLN A 187 7.95 38.53 -8.07
N LYS A 188 8.65 38.62 -6.93
CA LYS A 188 8.60 39.78 -6.03
C LYS A 188 9.55 40.91 -6.42
N GLY A 189 10.36 40.73 -7.46
CA GLY A 189 11.36 41.71 -7.88
C GLY A 189 12.58 41.82 -6.95
N GLU A 190 12.80 40.86 -6.06
CA GLU A 190 13.93 40.86 -5.12
C GLU A 190 15.20 40.26 -5.70
N VAL A 191 15.07 39.45 -6.75
CA VAL A 191 16.16 38.74 -7.42
C VAL A 191 16.01 38.94 -8.92
N VAL A 192 17.11 39.30 -9.58
CA VAL A 192 17.21 39.37 -11.04
C VAL A 192 18.02 38.17 -11.52
N ARG A 193 17.60 37.62 -12.66
CA ARG A 193 18.34 36.57 -13.35
C ARG A 193 18.98 37.16 -14.59
N ASP A 194 20.29 36.98 -14.71
CA ASP A 194 21.01 37.24 -15.96
C ASP A 194 20.89 35.99 -16.85
N ASP A 195 20.19 36.12 -17.97
CA ASP A 195 20.00 35.02 -18.90
C ASP A 195 21.22 34.72 -19.77
N ALA A 196 22.16 35.67 -19.92
CA ALA A 196 23.41 35.45 -20.65
C ALA A 196 24.40 34.62 -19.84
N GLN A 197 24.47 34.85 -18.52
CA GLN A 197 25.40 34.16 -17.62
C GLN A 197 24.74 33.04 -16.79
N HIS A 198 23.42 32.90 -16.87
CA HIS A 198 22.62 31.99 -16.04
C HIS A 198 22.86 32.16 -14.53
N THR A 199 23.14 33.39 -14.12
CA THR A 199 23.39 33.79 -12.73
C THR A 199 22.15 34.46 -12.13
N TYR A 200 22.07 34.39 -10.80
CA TYR A 200 21.05 35.05 -9.99
C TYR A 200 21.76 36.04 -9.06
N VAL A 201 21.18 37.23 -8.90
CA VAL A 201 21.70 38.28 -8.02
C VAL A 201 20.52 39.02 -7.37
N LEU A 202 20.71 39.59 -6.18
CA LEU A 202 19.70 40.45 -5.55
C LEU A 202 19.45 41.68 -6.43
N ALA A 203 18.19 42.10 -6.54
CA ALA A 203 17.79 43.25 -7.35
C ALA A 203 18.39 44.58 -6.82
N ASP A 204 18.69 44.66 -5.52
CA ASP A 204 19.37 45.81 -4.92
C ASP A 204 20.89 45.81 -5.17
N ALA A 205 21.45 44.72 -5.72
CA ALA A 205 22.86 44.54 -6.01
C ALA A 205 23.16 44.37 -7.52
N ALA A 206 22.13 44.46 -8.36
CA ALA A 206 22.21 44.42 -9.83
C ALA A 206 22.27 45.84 -10.41
#